data_AF-A0A1F8YLQ0-F1
#
_entry.id   AF-A0A1F8YLQ0-F1
#
_cell.length_a   1.000
_cell.length_b   1.000
_cell.length_c   1.000
_cell.angle_alpha   90.00
_cell.angle_beta   90.00
_cell.angle_gamma   90.00
#
_symmetry.space_group_name_H-M   'P 1'
#
loop_
_entity.id
_entity.type
_entity.pdbx_description
1 polymer ?
#
loop_
_entity_poly.entity_id
_entity_poly.type
_entity_poly.pdbx_seq_one_letter_code
_entity_poly.pdbx_strand_id
1 'polypeptide(L)'
;MTRKPSESEQEYFARIEYERRKKLEREKQQALAQEEKETLRELHFMKCPKCGMDLVEIDYKSIKVDKCSGCEGVWLDPGELEAVGRMEKSMIGRIFGG
;
A
#
# COMPACT_ATOMS: atom_id res chain seq x y z
N MET A 1 -16.37 -60.92 -6.08
CA MET A 1 -16.90 -59.54 -6.02
C MET A 1 -15.83 -58.61 -6.54
N THR A 2 -15.87 -58.30 -7.85
CA THR A 2 -14.99 -57.30 -8.43
C THR A 2 -15.44 -55.93 -7.89
N ARG A 3 -14.64 -55.31 -7.01
CA ARG A 3 -14.87 -53.91 -6.64
C ARG A 3 -14.90 -53.11 -7.94
N LYS A 4 -16.01 -52.43 -8.23
CA LYS A 4 -16.16 -51.64 -9.46
C LYS A 4 -15.06 -50.57 -9.45
N PRO A 5 -14.17 -50.54 -10.46
CA PRO A 5 -13.09 -49.53 -10.53
C PRO A 5 -13.59 -48.08 -10.51
N SER A 6 -14.88 -47.87 -10.80
CA SER A 6 -15.50 -46.56 -11.03
C SER A 6 -15.79 -45.72 -9.79
N GLU A 7 -15.96 -46.33 -8.60
CA GLU A 7 -16.37 -45.57 -7.40
C GLU A 7 -15.17 -44.80 -6.80
N SER A 8 -13.97 -45.42 -6.80
CA SER A 8 -12.72 -44.76 -6.41
C SER A 8 -12.28 -43.67 -7.38
N GLU A 9 -12.59 -43.82 -8.67
CA GLU A 9 -12.31 -42.81 -9.69
C GLU A 9 -13.20 -41.57 -9.52
N GLN A 10 -14.49 -41.78 -9.20
CA GLN A 10 -15.44 -40.69 -8.94
C GLN A 10 -15.08 -39.87 -7.70
N GLU A 11 -14.72 -40.52 -6.59
CA GLU A 11 -14.26 -39.83 -5.37
C GLU A 11 -12.96 -39.04 -5.63
N TYR A 12 -12.04 -39.61 -6.42
CA TYR A 12 -10.81 -38.95 -6.82
C TYR A 12 -11.11 -37.69 -7.64
N PHE A 13 -11.95 -37.79 -8.68
CA PHE A 13 -12.33 -36.63 -9.49
C PHE A 13 -13.04 -35.55 -8.66
N ALA A 14 -13.95 -35.94 -7.76
CA ALA A 14 -14.63 -35.00 -6.86
C ALA A 14 -13.66 -34.24 -5.94
N ARG A 15 -12.63 -34.92 -5.40
CA ARG A 15 -11.59 -34.29 -4.57
C ARG A 15 -10.76 -33.30 -5.38
N ILE A 16 -10.33 -33.68 -6.59
CA ILE A 16 -9.55 -32.81 -7.48
C ILE A 16 -10.35 -31.58 -7.90
N GLU A 17 -11.63 -31.75 -8.22
CA GLU A 17 -12.52 -30.63 -8.55
C GLU A 17 -12.73 -29.68 -7.38
N TYR A 18 -12.93 -30.22 -6.17
CA TYR A 18 -13.04 -29.42 -4.95
C TYR A 18 -11.75 -28.63 -4.69
N GLU A 19 -10.59 -29.28 -4.76
CA GLU A 19 -9.29 -28.63 -4.58
C GLU A 19 -9.05 -27.54 -5.62
N ARG A 20 -9.39 -27.80 -6.89
CA ARG A 20 -9.30 -26.82 -7.99
C ARG A 20 -10.21 -25.62 -7.73
N ARG A 21 -11.48 -25.85 -7.35
CA ARG A 21 -12.43 -24.77 -7.01
C ARG A 21 -11.95 -23.94 -5.82
N LYS A 22 -11.50 -24.60 -4.75
CA LYS A 22 -10.95 -23.93 -3.56
C LYS A 22 -9.72 -23.08 -3.91
N LYS A 23 -8.85 -23.57 -4.80
CA LYS A 23 -7.70 -22.83 -5.29
C LYS A 23 -8.13 -21.60 -6.09
N LEU A 24 -9.07 -21.75 -7.03
CA LEU A 24 -9.61 -20.64 -7.83
C LEU A 24 -10.28 -19.56 -6.95
N GLU A 25 -11.06 -19.97 -5.95
CA GLU A 25 -11.70 -19.04 -5.01
C GLU A 25 -10.65 -18.26 -4.20
N ARG A 26 -9.60 -18.95 -3.73
CA ARG A 26 -8.50 -18.29 -3.00
C ARG A 26 -7.73 -17.31 -3.89
N GLU A 27 -7.41 -17.70 -5.13
CA GLU A 27 -6.75 -16.83 -6.09
C GLU A 27 -7.61 -15.60 -6.41
N LYS A 28 -8.92 -15.79 -6.60
CA LYS A 28 -9.88 -14.70 -6.80
C LYS A 28 -9.93 -13.76 -5.59
N GLN A 29 -9.96 -14.29 -4.37
CA GLN A 29 -9.93 -13.49 -3.15
C GLN A 29 -8.62 -12.71 -3.01
N GLN A 30 -7.49 -13.32 -3.33
CA GLN A 30 -6.18 -12.65 -3.30
C GLN A 30 -6.10 -11.53 -4.33
N ALA A 31 -6.61 -11.76 -5.54
CA ALA A 31 -6.67 -10.73 -6.58
C ALA A 31 -7.54 -9.54 -6.15
N LEU A 32 -8.73 -9.81 -5.60
CA LEU A 32 -9.61 -8.75 -5.11
C LEU A 32 -8.97 -7.95 -3.96
N ALA A 33 -8.32 -8.63 -3.02
CA ALA A 33 -7.63 -7.97 -1.90
C ALA A 33 -6.43 -7.11 -2.38
N GLN A 34 -5.74 -7.55 -3.44
CA GLN A 34 -4.66 -6.78 -4.05
C GLN A 34 -5.19 -5.54 -4.76
N GLU A 35 -6.27 -5.67 -5.53
CA GLU A 35 -6.96 -4.56 -6.21
C GLU A 35 -7.47 -3.50 -5.21
N GLU A 36 -8.08 -3.95 -4.09
CA GLU A 36 -8.52 -3.06 -3.02
C GLU A 36 -7.33 -2.31 -2.39
N LYS A 37 -6.22 -3.01 -2.13
CA LYS A 37 -5.01 -2.39 -1.59
C LYS A 37 -4.40 -1.36 -2.54
N GLU A 38 -4.40 -1.63 -3.84
CA GLU A 38 -3.93 -0.70 -4.87
C GLU A 38 -4.81 0.55 -4.92
N THR A 39 -6.14 0.35 -4.93
CA THR A 39 -7.11 1.44 -4.89
C THR A 39 -6.93 2.32 -3.64
N LEU A 40 -6.75 1.71 -2.48
CA LEU A 40 -6.49 2.43 -1.23
C LEU A 40 -5.17 3.19 -1.26
N ARG A 41 -4.13 2.63 -1.88
CA ARG A 41 -2.84 3.33 -2.03
C ARG A 41 -2.99 4.59 -2.87
N GLU A 42 -3.72 4.50 -3.98
CA GLU A 42 -3.98 5.65 -4.86
C GLU A 42 -4.81 6.72 -4.18
N LEU A 43 -5.87 6.35 -3.47
CA LEU A 43 -6.73 7.30 -2.74
C LEU A 43 -5.98 8.11 -1.67
N HIS A 44 -4.98 7.51 -1.03
CA HIS A 44 -4.19 8.16 0.02
C HIS A 44 -2.87 8.76 -0.48
N PHE A 45 -2.50 8.56 -1.75
CA PHE A 45 -1.27 9.11 -2.32
C PHE A 45 -1.30 10.64 -2.31
N MET A 46 -0.22 11.27 -1.81
CA MET A 46 -0.11 12.73 -1.65
C MET A 46 -1.22 13.36 -0.79
N LYS A 47 -1.83 12.58 0.12
CA LYS A 47 -2.79 13.09 1.10
C LYS A 47 -2.17 13.19 2.47
N CYS A 48 -2.47 14.27 3.18
CA CYS A 48 -1.99 14.47 4.54
C CYS A 48 -2.63 13.45 5.49
N PRO A 49 -1.84 12.62 6.19
CA PRO A 49 -2.34 11.65 7.17
C PRO A 49 -3.08 12.28 8.35
N LYS A 50 -2.82 13.57 8.64
CA LYS A 50 -3.40 14.28 9.78
C LYS A 50 -4.79 14.87 9.48
N CYS A 51 -5.01 15.37 8.27
CA CYS A 51 -6.25 16.11 7.94
C CYS A 51 -6.89 15.77 6.59
N GLY A 52 -6.28 14.89 5.78
CA GLY A 52 -6.81 14.45 4.49
C GLY A 52 -6.64 15.45 3.33
N MET A 53 -6.15 16.66 3.58
CA MET A 53 -5.85 17.66 2.54
C MET A 53 -4.62 17.28 1.71
N ASP A 54 -4.49 17.87 0.53
CA ASP A 54 -3.36 17.61 -0.37
C ASP A 54 -2.01 18.03 0.23
N LEU A 55 -1.02 17.18 0.00
CA LEU A 55 0.39 17.49 0.15
C LEU A 55 0.89 18.18 -1.12
N VAL A 56 1.68 19.23 -0.95
CA VAL A 56 2.28 20.01 -2.03
C VAL A 56 3.78 19.93 -1.88
N GLU A 57 4.46 19.43 -2.91
CA GLU A 57 5.92 19.42 -2.97
C GLU A 57 6.43 20.87 -3.04
N ILE A 58 7.29 21.26 -2.10
CA ILE A 58 7.95 22.55 -2.06
C ILE A 58 9.46 22.35 -2.09
N ASP A 59 10.16 23.16 -2.88
CA ASP A 59 11.63 23.19 -2.88
C ASP A 59 12.10 24.24 -1.88
N TYR A 60 12.80 23.78 -0.85
CA TYR A 60 13.47 24.62 0.10
C TYR A 60 14.99 24.46 0.00
N LYS A 61 15.63 25.39 -0.71
CA LYS A 61 17.10 25.43 -0.88
C LYS A 61 17.68 24.09 -1.35
N SER A 62 17.08 23.51 -2.38
CA SER A 62 17.47 22.24 -3.00
C SER A 62 17.07 20.98 -2.21
N ILE A 63 16.17 21.11 -1.23
CA ILE A 63 15.53 19.99 -0.56
C ILE A 63 14.04 20.04 -0.88
N LYS A 64 13.56 18.99 -1.52
CA LYS A 64 12.14 18.76 -1.72
C LYS A 64 11.55 18.29 -0.39
N VAL A 65 10.41 18.85 -0.02
CA VAL A 65 9.61 18.41 1.12
C VAL A 65 8.15 18.54 0.76
N ASP A 66 7.30 17.72 1.36
CA ASP A 66 5.85 17.76 1.13
C ASP A 66 5.15 18.52 2.25
N LYS A 67 4.58 19.68 1.92
CA LYS A 67 3.82 20.50 2.88
C LYS A 67 2.32 20.33 2.68
N CYS A 68 1.59 20.06 3.77
CA CYS A 68 0.14 20.00 3.75
C CYS A 68 -0.47 21.39 3.57
N SER A 69 -1.41 21.50 2.62
CA SER A 69 -2.17 22.72 2.33
C SER A 69 -3.19 23.12 3.40
N GLY A 70 -3.55 22.21 4.32
CA GLY A 70 -4.57 22.46 5.36
C GLY A 70 -3.98 22.69 6.75
N CYS A 71 -3.21 21.73 7.27
CA CYS A 71 -2.70 21.78 8.63
C CYS A 71 -1.22 22.18 8.73
N GLU A 72 -0.61 22.56 7.60
CA GLU A 72 0.79 23.00 7.47
C GLU A 72 1.86 21.99 7.90
N GLY A 73 1.47 20.73 8.15
CA GLY A 73 2.42 19.67 8.48
C GLY A 73 3.36 19.37 7.32
N VAL A 74 4.64 19.16 7.63
CA VAL A 74 5.68 18.80 6.67
C VAL A 74 5.96 17.31 6.75
N TRP A 75 6.01 16.65 5.60
CA TRP A 75 6.27 15.24 5.41
C TRP A 75 7.53 15.09 4.57
N LEU A 76 8.35 14.11 4.93
CA LEU A 76 9.65 13.85 4.30
C LEU A 76 9.69 12.41 3.83
N ASP A 77 10.20 12.20 2.62
CA ASP A 77 10.45 10.88 2.09
C ASP A 77 11.74 10.25 2.64
N PRO A 78 11.89 8.91 2.54
CA PRO A 78 13.13 8.23 2.85
C PRO A 78 14.30 8.82 2.03
N GLY A 79 15.26 9.45 2.72
CA GLY A 79 16.42 10.13 2.12
C GLY A 79 16.37 11.66 2.25
N GLU A 80 15.18 12.26 2.28
CA GLU A 80 15.02 13.70 2.54
C GLU A 80 15.33 14.03 4.00
N LEU A 81 14.99 13.13 4.92
CA LEU A 81 15.32 13.28 6.35
C LEU A 81 16.82 13.41 6.61
N GLU A 82 17.67 12.67 5.87
CA GLU A 82 19.12 12.82 5.99
C GLU A 82 19.60 14.17 5.46
N ALA A 83 19.00 14.66 4.37
CA ALA A 83 19.30 15.98 3.83
C ALA A 83 18.94 17.09 4.83
N VAL A 84 17.76 16.99 5.45
CA VAL A 84 17.30 17.89 6.52
C VAL A 84 18.23 17.81 7.75
N GLY A 85 18.65 16.61 8.15
CA GLY A 85 19.55 16.42 9.29
C GLY A 85 20.94 17.03 9.12
N ARG A 86 21.38 17.24 7.88
CA ARG A 86 22.64 17.93 7.55
C ARG A 86 22.49 19.46 7.48
N MET A 87 21.28 20.00 7.62
CA MET A 87 21.04 21.45 7.58
C MET A 87 21.38 22.14 8.90
N GLU A 88 21.59 23.46 8.82
CA GLU A 88 21.65 24.29 10.01
C GLU A 88 20.30 24.32 10.75
N LYS A 89 20.36 24.30 12.09
CA LYS A 89 19.18 24.38 12.97
C LYS A 89 18.29 25.59 12.66
N SER A 90 18.87 26.71 12.23
CA SER A 90 18.14 27.92 11.82
C SER A 90 17.22 27.68 10.62
N MET A 91 17.58 26.75 9.73
CA MET A 91 16.81 26.39 8.55
C MET A 91 15.74 25.36 8.87
N ILE A 92 16.05 24.38 9.74
CA ILE A 92 15.07 23.42 10.27
C ILE A 92 13.94 24.18 10.97
N GLY A 93 14.26 25.21 11.76
CA GLY A 93 13.27 26.08 12.39
C GLY A 93 12.39 26.86 11.41
N ARG A 94 12.83 27.12 10.17
CA ARG A 94 11.99 27.76 9.13
C ARG A 94 11.09 26.78 8.39
N ILE A 95 11.46 25.50 8.35
CA ILE A 95 10.68 24.44 7.69
C ILE A 95 9.62 23.88 8.64
N PHE A 96 9.99 23.64 9.91
CA PHE A 96 9.14 22.99 10.91
C PHE A 96 8.65 23.93 12.02
N GLY A 97 9.16 25.16 12.09
CA GLY A 97 8.70 26.16 13.05
C GLY A 97 7.55 26.97 12.47
N GLY A 98 6.34 26.60 12.86
CA GLY A 98 5.21 27.53 12.93
C GLY A 98 5.26 28.34 14.22
#